data_AF-C1JCE9-F1
#
_entry.id   AF-C1JCE9-F1
#
_cell.length_a   1.000
_cell.length_b   1.000
_cell.length_c   1.000
_cell.angle_alpha   90.00
_cell.angle_beta   90.00
_cell.angle_gamma   90.00
#
_symmetry.space_group_name_H-M   'P 1'
#
loop_
_entity.id
_entity.type
_entity.pdbx_description
1 polymer ?
#
loop_
_entity_poly.entity_id
_entity_poly.type
_entity_poly.pdbx_seq_one_letter_code
_entity_poly.pdbx_strand_id
1 'polypeptide(L)'
;AEAGQAESEQDIESKIEETRQRFKSEYVEESQDKYDSRDLEKLLKDDALVEGYLTWRHFVVEDTLKMIDESLRWRKEFNLNDLVESSIPRWMFESGAVYLHGYDKEGNKLFWFRVKLHVKDAKTILDKKRYVAFWLERYAKREPGMPLTVVFDMSESGLSNIDMDFVKYIINCFKVYYPKFLSKMIMYEMPWIMNAAWKIVKTWLGPDAISKLKFVTKSDIQT
;
A
#
# COMPACT_ATOMS: atom_id res chain seq x y z
N ALA A 1 17.27 1.14 21.02
CA ALA A 1 17.09 2.34 20.18
C ALA A 1 18.44 2.67 19.59
N GLU A 2 18.74 2.09 18.43
CA GLU A 2 19.89 2.54 17.65
C GLU A 2 19.39 3.74 16.86
N ALA A 3 19.82 4.94 17.27
CA ALA A 3 19.69 6.12 16.43
C ALA A 3 20.56 5.87 15.20
N GLY A 4 19.94 5.61 14.05
CA GLY A 4 20.65 5.51 12.78
C GLY A 4 21.48 6.77 12.58
N GLN A 5 22.76 6.61 12.27
CA GLN A 5 23.60 7.73 11.84
C GLN A 5 22.92 8.34 10.61
N ALA A 6 22.67 9.65 10.64
CA ALA A 6 22.17 10.35 9.47
C ALA A 6 23.22 10.22 8.36
N GLU A 7 22.86 9.59 7.24
CA GLU A 7 23.75 9.50 6.09
C GLU A 7 24.06 10.90 5.56
N SER A 8 25.30 11.13 5.15
CA SER A 8 25.67 12.40 4.54
C SER A 8 25.03 12.50 3.16
N GLU A 9 24.79 13.72 2.68
CA GLU A 9 24.23 13.96 1.35
C GLU A 9 25.04 13.25 0.24
N GLN A 10 26.37 13.22 0.39
CA GLN A 10 27.28 12.52 -0.52
C GLN A 10 27.15 10.98 -0.47
N ASP A 11 26.80 10.40 0.68
CA ASP A 11 26.56 8.95 0.82
C ASP A 11 25.22 8.55 0.17
N ILE A 12 24.20 9.39 0.33
CA ILE A 12 22.88 9.19 -0.28
C ILE A 12 22.98 9.23 -1.82
N GLU A 13 23.65 10.24 -2.38
CA GLU A 13 23.87 10.33 -3.84
C GLU A 13 24.60 9.10 -4.39
N SER A 14 25.64 8.64 -3.68
CA SER A 14 26.39 7.43 -4.06
C SER A 14 25.50 6.18 -4.08
N LYS A 15 24.63 6.01 -3.07
CA LYS A 15 23.72 4.86 -3.00
C LYS A 15 22.60 4.92 -4.03
N ILE A 16 22.13 6.10 -4.39
CA ILE A 16 21.16 6.28 -5.48
C ILE A 16 21.76 5.80 -6.79
N GLU A 17 22.99 6.23 -7.10
CA GLU A 17 23.67 5.82 -8.33
C GLU A 17 24.00 4.32 -8.32
N GLU A 18 24.52 3.78 -7.21
CA GLU A 18 24.74 2.34 -7.05
C GLU A 18 23.45 1.55 -7.32
N THR A 19 22.33 1.97 -6.71
CA THR A 19 21.02 1.31 -6.87
C THR A 19 20.58 1.31 -8.33
N ARG A 20 20.72 2.42 -9.05
CA ARG A 20 20.34 2.51 -10.47
C ARG A 20 21.20 1.61 -11.34
N GLN A 21 22.51 1.64 -11.14
CA GLN A 21 23.46 0.83 -11.91
C GLN A 21 23.18 -0.66 -11.71
N ARG A 22 23.05 -1.07 -10.44
CA ARG A 22 22.77 -2.46 -10.07
C ARG A 22 21.40 -2.92 -10.55
N PHE A 23 20.36 -2.08 -10.40
CA PHE A 23 19.04 -2.45 -10.92
C PHE A 23 19.07 -2.65 -12.44
N LYS A 24 19.78 -1.78 -13.16
CA LYS A 24 19.92 -1.92 -14.60
C LYS A 24 20.63 -3.22 -14.99
N SER A 25 21.79 -3.53 -14.38
CA SER A 25 22.57 -4.72 -14.72
C SER A 25 21.91 -6.02 -14.26
N GLU A 26 21.36 -6.06 -13.05
CA GLU A 26 20.85 -7.31 -12.45
C GLU A 26 19.39 -7.61 -12.83
N TYR A 27 18.57 -6.60 -13.09
CA TYR A 27 17.12 -6.78 -13.26
C TYR A 27 16.58 -6.41 -14.64
N VAL A 28 17.24 -5.53 -15.38
CA VAL A 28 16.73 -5.01 -16.67
C VAL A 28 17.41 -5.68 -17.86
N GLU A 29 18.71 -5.96 -17.79
CA GLU A 29 19.45 -6.62 -18.88
C GLU A 29 18.90 -8.00 -19.24
N GLU A 30 18.38 -8.75 -18.26
CA GLU A 30 17.80 -10.07 -18.50
C GLU A 30 16.39 -10.03 -19.14
N SER A 31 15.59 -8.99 -18.87
CA SER A 31 14.22 -8.88 -19.41
C SER A 31 13.63 -7.47 -19.29
N GLN A 32 13.74 -6.67 -20.36
CA GLN A 32 13.12 -5.33 -20.41
C GLN A 32 11.59 -5.37 -20.40
N ASP A 33 10.97 -6.44 -20.92
CA ASP A 33 9.51 -6.61 -20.89
C ASP A 33 8.97 -6.99 -19.50
N LYS A 34 9.81 -7.03 -18.47
CA LYS A 34 9.35 -7.24 -17.10
C LYS A 34 8.69 -5.99 -16.49
N TYR A 35 8.97 -4.80 -17.02
CA TYR A 35 8.52 -3.51 -16.47
C TYR A 35 7.85 -2.62 -17.52
N ASP A 36 7.13 -1.58 -17.07
CA ASP A 36 6.65 -0.51 -17.93
C ASP A 36 7.79 0.49 -18.17
N SER A 37 8.02 0.89 -19.42
CA SER A 37 9.13 1.78 -19.78
C SER A 37 9.05 3.14 -19.08
N ARG A 38 7.84 3.63 -18.78
CA ARG A 38 7.62 4.91 -18.08
C ARG A 38 8.10 4.85 -16.63
N ASP A 39 7.96 3.70 -15.98
CA ASP A 39 8.41 3.52 -14.60
C ASP A 39 9.93 3.31 -14.53
N LEU A 40 10.52 2.60 -15.51
CA LEU A 40 11.97 2.50 -15.66
C LEU A 40 12.62 3.88 -15.89
N GLU A 41 12.02 4.68 -16.78
CA GLU A 41 12.50 6.03 -17.05
C GLU A 41 12.47 6.91 -15.79
N LYS A 42 11.39 6.83 -14.99
CA LYS A 42 11.31 7.54 -13.71
C LYS A 42 12.40 7.08 -12.74
N LEU A 43 12.60 5.77 -12.58
CA LEU A 43 13.63 5.24 -11.68
C LEU A 43 15.03 5.78 -12.02
N LEU A 44 15.33 5.96 -13.31
CA LEU A 44 16.62 6.46 -13.78
C LEU A 44 16.78 7.98 -13.67
N LYS A 45 15.70 8.74 -13.53
CA LYS A 45 15.72 10.22 -13.57
C LYS A 45 15.31 10.91 -12.27
N ASP A 46 14.55 10.23 -11.42
CA ASP A 46 13.97 10.78 -10.20
C ASP A 46 14.76 10.29 -8.98
N ASP A 47 15.58 11.16 -8.41
CA ASP A 47 16.39 10.85 -7.22
C ASP A 47 15.51 10.62 -6.00
N ALA A 48 14.45 11.43 -5.83
CA ALA A 48 13.54 11.34 -4.69
C ALA A 48 12.78 10.00 -4.67
N LEU A 49 12.49 9.44 -5.85
CA LEU A 49 11.91 8.10 -5.96
C LEU A 49 12.88 7.03 -5.39
N VAL A 50 14.14 7.03 -5.85
CA VAL A 50 15.15 6.05 -5.43
C VAL A 50 15.49 6.21 -3.96
N GLU A 51 15.71 7.45 -3.51
CA GLU A 51 15.93 7.79 -2.09
C GLU A 51 14.75 7.33 -1.23
N GLY A 52 13.52 7.47 -1.73
CA GLY A 52 12.31 6.95 -1.10
C GLY A 52 12.41 5.45 -0.80
N TYR A 53 12.78 4.65 -1.80
CA TYR A 53 13.01 3.21 -1.64
C TYR A 53 14.16 2.88 -0.68
N LEU A 54 15.29 3.59 -0.80
CA LEU A 54 16.45 3.42 0.06
C LEU A 54 16.09 3.68 1.53
N THR A 55 15.41 4.81 1.79
CA THR A 55 14.93 5.17 3.13
C THR A 55 14.07 4.05 3.73
N TRP A 56 13.17 3.44 2.94
CA TRP A 56 12.29 2.36 3.39
C TRP A 56 12.99 1.03 3.66
N ARG A 57 14.20 0.87 3.14
CA ARG A 57 15.06 -0.29 3.37
C ARG A 57 16.28 0.08 4.19
N HIS A 58 16.22 1.18 4.93
CA HIS A 58 17.29 1.64 5.82
C HIS A 58 18.64 1.71 5.09
N PHE A 59 18.62 2.19 3.85
CA PHE A 59 19.76 2.36 2.97
C PHE A 59 20.53 1.05 2.65
N VAL A 60 19.86 -0.11 2.80
CA VAL A 60 20.34 -1.42 2.34
C VAL A 60 19.99 -1.60 0.86
N VAL A 61 20.98 -1.49 -0.01
CA VAL A 61 20.82 -1.53 -1.48
C VAL A 61 20.17 -2.84 -1.94
N GLU A 62 20.61 -3.99 -1.41
CA GLU A 62 20.05 -5.30 -1.79
C GLU A 62 18.54 -5.42 -1.61
N ASP A 63 18.05 -4.96 -0.46
CA ASP A 63 16.62 -5.03 -0.16
C ASP A 63 15.82 -3.94 -0.87
N THR A 64 16.49 -2.84 -1.22
CA THR A 64 15.96 -1.78 -2.09
C THR A 64 15.71 -2.32 -3.49
N LEU A 65 16.68 -3.02 -4.09
CA LEU A 65 16.56 -3.62 -5.42
C LEU A 65 15.38 -4.59 -5.51
N LYS A 66 15.23 -5.50 -4.54
CA LYS A 66 14.10 -6.44 -4.48
C LYS A 66 12.75 -5.72 -4.38
N MET A 67 12.70 -4.64 -3.60
CA MET A 67 11.49 -3.85 -3.42
C MET A 67 11.10 -3.08 -4.69
N ILE A 68 12.09 -2.52 -5.40
CA ILE A 68 11.88 -1.87 -6.69
C ILE A 68 11.37 -2.89 -7.70
N ASP A 69 12.00 -4.08 -7.79
CA ASP A 69 11.55 -5.17 -8.68
C ASP A 69 10.07 -5.53 -8.43
N GLU A 70 9.73 -5.85 -7.18
CA GLU A 70 8.37 -6.21 -6.81
C GLU A 70 7.37 -5.09 -7.14
N SER A 71 7.76 -3.83 -6.87
CA SER A 71 6.93 -2.67 -7.14
C SER A 71 6.70 -2.46 -8.64
N LEU A 72 7.76 -2.43 -9.46
CA LEU A 72 7.63 -2.14 -10.89
C LEU A 72 6.87 -3.24 -11.64
N ARG A 73 7.06 -4.51 -11.25
CA ARG A 73 6.24 -5.62 -11.78
C ARG A 73 4.77 -5.46 -11.44
N TRP A 74 4.48 -5.12 -10.19
CA TRP A 74 3.11 -4.86 -9.74
C TRP A 74 2.48 -3.69 -10.52
N ARG A 75 3.23 -2.59 -10.73
CA ARG A 75 2.76 -1.45 -11.52
C ARG A 75 2.38 -1.85 -12.95
N LYS A 76 3.20 -2.69 -13.60
CA LYS A 76 2.92 -3.23 -14.94
C LYS A 76 1.72 -4.18 -14.93
N GLU A 77 1.70 -5.17 -14.03
CA GLU A 77 0.63 -6.18 -13.93
C GLU A 77 -0.75 -5.53 -13.73
N PHE A 78 -0.82 -4.46 -12.92
CA PHE A 78 -2.06 -3.74 -12.64
C PHE A 78 -2.35 -2.60 -13.61
N ASN A 79 -1.47 -2.37 -14.59
CA ASN A 79 -1.54 -1.30 -15.57
C ASN A 79 -1.75 0.09 -14.93
N LEU A 80 -0.94 0.41 -13.91
CA LEU A 80 -1.18 1.59 -13.07
C LEU A 80 -0.95 2.92 -13.79
N ASN A 81 -0.02 2.97 -14.74
CA ASN A 81 0.25 4.21 -15.48
C ASN A 81 -0.94 4.65 -16.33
N ASP A 82 -1.78 3.71 -16.78
CA ASP A 82 -3.00 3.97 -17.55
C ASP A 82 -4.28 3.79 -16.71
N LEU A 83 -4.13 3.68 -15.38
CA LEU A 83 -5.25 3.49 -14.47
C LEU A 83 -6.01 4.81 -14.28
N VAL A 84 -7.11 4.92 -14.98
CA VAL A 84 -8.04 6.06 -14.94
C VAL A 84 -9.40 5.63 -14.42
N GLU A 85 -10.24 6.58 -14.02
CA GLU A 85 -11.58 6.29 -13.46
C GLU A 85 -12.44 5.44 -14.41
N SER A 86 -12.40 5.71 -15.72
CA SER A 86 -13.11 4.95 -16.74
C SER A 86 -12.60 3.52 -16.94
N SER A 87 -11.41 3.20 -16.44
CA SER A 87 -10.85 1.84 -16.47
C SER A 87 -11.32 0.96 -15.31
N ILE A 88 -11.99 1.55 -14.32
CA ILE A 88 -12.59 0.84 -13.19
C ILE A 88 -14.08 0.60 -13.49
N PRO A 89 -14.60 -0.62 -13.28
CA PRO A 89 -16.02 -0.89 -13.45
C PRO A 89 -16.87 0.03 -12.57
N ARG A 90 -17.88 0.68 -13.17
CA ARG A 90 -18.74 1.67 -12.50
C ARG A 90 -19.36 1.16 -11.19
N TRP A 91 -19.77 -0.11 -11.16
CA TRP A 91 -20.37 -0.75 -9.99
C TRP A 91 -19.44 -0.76 -8.76
N MET A 92 -18.11 -0.69 -8.93
CA MET A 92 -17.15 -0.57 -7.82
C MET A 92 -17.35 0.72 -7.05
N PHE A 93 -17.56 1.85 -7.74
CA PHE A 93 -17.84 3.14 -7.11
C PHE A 93 -19.22 3.16 -6.47
N GLU A 94 -20.22 2.63 -7.17
CA GLU A 94 -21.60 2.58 -6.69
C GLU A 94 -21.78 1.68 -5.47
N SER A 95 -20.92 0.68 -5.29
CA SER A 95 -20.95 -0.20 -4.12
C SER A 95 -20.75 0.55 -2.79
N GLY A 96 -19.98 1.65 -2.79
CA GLY A 96 -19.56 2.32 -1.56
C GLY A 96 -18.70 1.47 -0.62
N ALA A 97 -18.14 0.35 -1.10
CA ALA A 97 -17.35 -0.57 -0.30
C ALA A 97 -15.96 -0.02 0.07
N VAL A 98 -15.35 0.77 -0.82
CA VAL A 98 -14.00 1.32 -0.65
C VAL A 98 -13.93 2.75 -1.17
N TYR A 99 -13.51 3.71 -0.34
CA TYR A 99 -13.47 5.13 -0.73
C TYR A 99 -12.63 6.00 0.21
N LEU A 100 -12.20 7.18 -0.28
CA LEU A 100 -11.51 8.20 0.52
C LEU A 100 -12.49 9.29 0.97
N HIS A 101 -12.65 9.51 2.27
CA HIS A 101 -13.55 10.57 2.77
C HIS A 101 -13.26 10.99 4.21
N GLY A 102 -13.25 12.29 4.46
CA GLY A 102 -12.92 12.84 5.78
C GLY A 102 -11.42 12.80 6.10
N TYR A 103 -11.08 13.32 7.28
CA TYR A 103 -9.72 13.38 7.81
C TYR A 103 -9.76 13.01 9.30
N ASP A 104 -8.70 12.39 9.81
CA ASP A 104 -8.54 12.20 11.26
C ASP A 104 -8.10 13.51 11.96
N LYS A 105 -7.97 13.45 13.29
CA LYS A 105 -7.55 14.60 14.11
C LYS A 105 -6.11 15.07 13.85
N GLU A 106 -5.29 14.25 13.19
CA GLU A 106 -3.93 14.58 12.80
C GLU A 106 -3.86 15.09 11.34
N GLY A 107 -5.01 15.21 10.67
CA GLY A 107 -5.09 15.69 9.30
C GLY A 107 -4.81 14.62 8.24
N ASN A 108 -4.75 13.33 8.61
CA ASN A 108 -4.55 12.27 7.63
C ASN A 108 -5.89 11.89 6.98
N LYS A 109 -5.91 11.74 5.65
CA LYS A 109 -7.11 11.34 4.92
C LYS A 109 -7.57 9.95 5.35
N LEU A 110 -8.87 9.76 5.53
CA LEU A 110 -9.42 8.45 5.85
C LEU A 110 -9.66 7.63 4.59
N PHE A 111 -9.14 6.40 4.58
CA PHE A 111 -9.40 5.40 3.56
C PHE A 111 -10.28 4.29 4.11
N TRP A 112 -11.55 4.32 3.70
CA TRP A 112 -12.60 3.48 4.23
C TRP A 112 -12.71 2.16 3.48
N PHE A 113 -12.86 1.08 4.23
CA PHE A 113 -13.23 -0.25 3.78
C PHE A 113 -14.47 -0.70 4.57
N ARG A 114 -15.63 -0.70 3.93
CA ARG A 114 -16.89 -1.21 4.52
C ARG A 114 -16.97 -2.71 4.29
N VAL A 115 -16.51 -3.48 5.27
CA VAL A 115 -16.26 -4.93 5.14
C VAL A 115 -17.54 -5.71 4.84
N LYS A 116 -18.69 -5.31 5.39
CA LYS A 116 -20.00 -5.93 5.10
C LYS A 116 -20.31 -5.99 3.59
N LEU A 117 -19.85 -5.00 2.84
CA LEU A 117 -20.12 -4.87 1.40
C LEU A 117 -19.11 -5.67 0.54
N HIS A 118 -18.05 -6.20 1.15
CA HIS A 118 -17.10 -7.05 0.46
C HIS A 118 -17.65 -8.47 0.32
N VAL A 119 -17.69 -8.96 -0.91
CA VAL A 119 -18.01 -10.37 -1.22
C VAL A 119 -16.76 -11.02 -1.80
N LYS A 120 -16.32 -12.16 -1.26
CA LYS A 120 -15.22 -12.92 -1.85
C LYS A 120 -15.68 -13.53 -3.18
N ASP A 121 -15.03 -13.14 -4.27
CA ASP A 121 -15.32 -13.65 -5.61
C ASP A 121 -14.07 -13.55 -6.50
N ALA A 122 -13.62 -14.70 -7.00
CA ALA A 122 -12.44 -14.81 -7.84
C ALA A 122 -12.58 -14.09 -9.18
N LYS A 123 -13.81 -13.89 -9.68
CA LYS A 123 -14.04 -13.18 -10.95
C LYS A 123 -13.81 -11.68 -10.84
N THR A 124 -14.04 -11.11 -9.66
CA THR A 124 -14.00 -9.66 -9.41
C THR A 124 -12.79 -9.23 -8.57
N ILE A 125 -11.92 -10.16 -8.15
CA ILE A 125 -10.78 -9.86 -7.28
C ILE A 125 -9.79 -8.88 -7.92
N LEU A 126 -9.53 -9.00 -9.22
CA LEU A 126 -8.62 -8.11 -9.92
C LEU A 126 -9.18 -6.68 -9.97
N ASP A 127 -10.47 -6.53 -10.25
CA ASP A 127 -11.15 -5.23 -10.25
C ASP A 127 -11.07 -4.56 -8.87
N LYS A 128 -11.29 -5.33 -7.79
CA LYS A 128 -11.19 -4.83 -6.41
C LYS A 128 -9.79 -4.36 -6.07
N LYS A 129 -8.76 -5.14 -6.45
CA LYS A 129 -7.36 -4.76 -6.24
C LYS A 129 -6.98 -3.51 -7.04
N ARG A 130 -7.35 -3.46 -8.33
CA ARG A 130 -7.18 -2.27 -9.18
C ARG A 130 -7.91 -1.05 -8.61
N TYR A 131 -9.07 -1.23 -8.00
CA TYR A 131 -9.84 -0.15 -7.39
C TYR A 131 -9.15 0.44 -6.16
N VAL A 132 -8.54 -0.40 -5.32
CA VAL A 132 -7.68 0.06 -4.21
C VAL A 132 -6.47 0.82 -4.77
N ALA A 133 -5.79 0.26 -5.77
CA ALA A 133 -4.65 0.92 -6.42
C ALA A 133 -5.04 2.28 -7.03
N PHE A 134 -6.23 2.38 -7.64
CA PHE A 134 -6.75 3.63 -8.18
C PHE A 134 -6.89 4.71 -7.11
N TRP A 135 -7.46 4.37 -5.96
CA TRP A 135 -7.58 5.32 -4.85
C TRP A 135 -6.23 5.77 -4.31
N LEU A 136 -5.27 4.83 -4.18
CA LEU A 136 -3.92 5.13 -3.71
C LEU A 136 -3.15 6.01 -4.71
N GLU A 137 -3.15 5.68 -6.01
CA GLU A 137 -2.51 6.49 -7.07
C GLU A 137 -3.14 7.90 -7.15
N ARG A 138 -4.47 7.98 -7.05
CA ARG A 138 -5.17 9.27 -7.07
C ARG A 138 -4.81 10.12 -5.86
N TYR A 139 -4.73 9.51 -4.68
CA TYR A 139 -4.33 10.20 -3.45
C TYR A 139 -2.88 10.64 -3.49
N ALA A 140 -1.96 9.75 -3.90
CA ALA A 140 -0.53 10.04 -4.05
C ALA A 140 -0.27 11.28 -4.91
N LYS A 141 -1.03 11.43 -6.01
CA LYS A 141 -0.94 12.60 -6.90
C LYS A 141 -1.55 13.87 -6.28
N ARG A 142 -2.60 13.73 -5.48
CA ARG A 142 -3.35 14.87 -4.92
C ARG A 142 -2.71 15.43 -3.65
N GLU A 143 -2.19 14.56 -2.78
CA GLU A 143 -1.57 14.91 -1.50
C GLU A 143 -0.21 14.19 -1.39
N PRO A 144 0.82 14.58 -2.18
CA PRO A 144 2.10 13.89 -2.21
C PRO A 144 2.78 13.88 -0.84
N GLY A 145 3.25 12.70 -0.42
CA GLY A 145 3.97 12.53 0.86
C GLY A 145 3.08 12.49 2.11
N MET A 146 1.77 12.76 1.99
CA MET A 146 0.84 12.70 3.12
C MET A 146 0.39 11.26 3.39
N PRO A 147 0.33 10.81 4.66
CA PRO A 147 -0.16 9.48 4.98
C PRO A 147 -1.69 9.41 5.04
N LEU A 148 -2.20 8.19 5.16
CA LEU A 148 -3.60 7.78 5.25
C LEU A 148 -3.86 7.12 6.60
N THR A 149 -5.06 7.31 7.11
CA THR A 149 -5.63 6.45 8.15
C THR A 149 -6.60 5.47 7.50
N VAL A 150 -6.28 4.19 7.55
CA VAL A 150 -7.11 3.13 6.98
C VAL A 150 -8.15 2.72 7.99
N VAL A 151 -9.43 2.72 7.62
CA VAL A 151 -10.55 2.35 8.49
C VAL A 151 -11.26 1.14 7.90
N PHE A 152 -11.17 0.02 8.59
CA PHE A 152 -11.99 -1.15 8.33
C PHE A 152 -13.25 -1.07 9.20
N ASP A 153 -14.36 -0.66 8.59
CA ASP A 153 -15.67 -0.74 9.20
C ASP A 153 -16.19 -2.18 9.06
N MET A 154 -16.11 -2.92 10.16
CA MET A 154 -16.50 -4.32 10.26
C MET A 154 -17.89 -4.50 10.86
N SER A 155 -18.63 -3.41 11.08
CA SER A 155 -20.00 -3.45 11.56
C SER A 155 -20.84 -4.35 10.67
N GLU A 156 -21.61 -5.25 11.29
CA GLU A 156 -22.52 -6.15 10.58
C GLU A 156 -21.83 -7.04 9.51
N SER A 157 -20.52 -7.25 9.62
CA SER A 157 -19.78 -8.20 8.78
C SER A 157 -19.74 -9.60 9.41
N GLY A 158 -19.43 -10.61 8.61
CA GLY A 158 -19.33 -12.01 9.05
C GLY A 158 -18.34 -12.83 8.23
N LEU A 159 -18.29 -14.14 8.47
CA LEU A 159 -17.32 -15.04 7.83
C LEU A 159 -17.33 -14.99 6.29
N SER A 160 -18.49 -14.74 5.68
CA SER A 160 -18.64 -14.61 4.22
C SER A 160 -17.88 -13.41 3.63
N ASN A 161 -17.54 -12.41 4.45
CA ASN A 161 -16.76 -11.24 4.03
C ASN A 161 -15.25 -11.47 4.15
N ILE A 162 -14.80 -12.60 4.70
CA ILE A 162 -13.37 -12.87 4.89
C ILE A 162 -12.75 -13.25 3.55
N ASP A 163 -11.80 -12.43 3.10
CA ASP A 163 -11.02 -12.63 1.89
C ASP A 163 -9.53 -12.42 2.18
N MET A 164 -8.87 -13.51 2.55
CA MET A 164 -7.48 -13.52 2.97
C MET A 164 -6.54 -13.02 1.87
N ASP A 165 -6.86 -13.29 0.60
CA ASP A 165 -6.04 -12.86 -0.54
C ASP A 165 -6.16 -11.34 -0.76
N PHE A 166 -7.37 -10.81 -0.60
CA PHE A 166 -7.59 -9.36 -0.67
C PHE A 166 -6.95 -8.62 0.51
N VAL A 167 -7.08 -9.15 1.73
CA VAL A 167 -6.43 -8.56 2.92
C VAL A 167 -4.90 -8.57 2.77
N LYS A 168 -4.32 -9.69 2.31
CA LYS A 168 -2.88 -9.77 2.05
C LYS A 168 -2.43 -8.74 1.00
N TYR A 169 -3.24 -8.53 -0.04
CA TYR A 169 -2.97 -7.50 -1.03
C TYR A 169 -2.98 -6.09 -0.43
N ILE A 170 -3.99 -5.73 0.37
CA ILE A 170 -4.05 -4.41 1.03
C ILE A 170 -2.83 -4.19 1.93
N ILE A 171 -2.41 -5.22 2.67
CA ILE A 171 -1.19 -5.15 3.50
C ILE A 171 0.05 -4.91 2.63
N ASN A 172 0.18 -5.62 1.50
CA ASN A 172 1.29 -5.43 0.58
C ASN A 172 1.29 -4.01 -0.04
N CYS A 173 0.12 -3.41 -0.30
CA CYS A 173 0.06 -2.01 -0.72
C CYS A 173 0.78 -1.08 0.27
N PHE A 174 0.57 -1.25 1.57
CA PHE A 174 1.21 -0.41 2.60
C PHE A 174 2.56 -0.95 3.11
N LYS A 175 3.02 -2.12 2.66
CA LYS A 175 4.31 -2.69 3.06
C LYS A 175 5.38 -2.54 1.98
N VAL A 176 4.96 -2.62 0.72
CA VAL A 176 5.85 -2.67 -0.44
C VAL A 176 5.63 -1.47 -1.36
N TYR A 177 4.39 -1.19 -1.76
CA TYR A 177 4.15 -0.23 -2.86
C TYR A 177 4.04 1.22 -2.37
N TYR A 178 3.50 1.44 -1.17
CA TYR A 178 3.26 2.75 -0.56
C TYR A 178 3.55 2.74 0.95
N PRO A 179 4.76 2.36 1.40
CA PRO A 179 5.02 2.13 2.83
C PRO A 179 4.93 3.36 3.73
N LYS A 180 5.18 4.56 3.20
CA LYS A 180 4.99 5.83 3.93
C LYS A 180 3.52 6.24 4.05
N PHE A 181 2.58 5.54 3.39
CA PHE A 181 1.17 5.96 3.37
C PHE A 181 0.39 5.53 4.60
N LEU A 182 0.89 4.62 5.45
CA LEU A 182 0.10 4.16 6.59
C LEU A 182 0.45 4.95 7.87
N SER A 183 -0.46 5.83 8.29
CA SER A 183 -0.46 6.48 9.60
C SER A 183 -1.04 5.55 10.66
N LYS A 184 -2.31 5.17 10.50
CA LYS A 184 -3.05 4.30 11.44
C LYS A 184 -3.92 3.29 10.68
N MET A 185 -4.20 2.17 11.35
CA MET A 185 -5.17 1.18 10.89
C MET A 185 -6.22 0.96 11.97
N ILE A 186 -7.45 1.36 11.70
CA ILE A 186 -8.58 1.29 12.63
C ILE A 186 -9.46 0.11 12.25
N MET A 187 -9.63 -0.83 13.18
CA MET A 187 -10.52 -1.97 13.09
C MET A 187 -11.77 -1.66 13.91
N TYR A 188 -12.83 -1.18 13.26
CA TYR A 188 -14.06 -0.76 13.91
C TYR A 188 -15.09 -1.90 13.94
N GLU A 189 -15.63 -2.20 15.12
CA GLU A 189 -16.68 -3.21 15.34
C GLU A 189 -16.30 -4.60 14.82
N MET A 190 -15.05 -5.03 15.05
CA MET A 190 -14.59 -6.36 14.61
C MET A 190 -15.40 -7.48 15.30
N PRO A 191 -16.17 -8.30 14.55
CA PRO A 191 -16.92 -9.40 15.13
C PRO A 191 -16.00 -10.47 15.72
N TRP A 192 -16.35 -11.03 16.88
CA TRP A 192 -15.54 -12.05 17.56
C TRP A 192 -15.26 -13.29 16.69
N ILE A 193 -16.17 -13.62 15.76
CA ILE A 193 -16.03 -14.73 14.82
C ILE A 193 -14.85 -14.53 13.84
N MET A 194 -14.39 -13.29 13.65
CA MET A 194 -13.25 -12.96 12.78
C MET A 194 -11.89 -13.09 13.47
N ASN A 195 -11.86 -13.37 14.78
CA ASN A 195 -10.61 -13.48 15.55
C ASN A 195 -9.63 -14.52 14.97
N ALA A 196 -10.13 -15.63 14.41
CA ALA A 196 -9.28 -16.65 13.79
C ALA A 196 -8.57 -16.11 12.53
N ALA A 197 -9.29 -15.41 11.65
CA ALA A 197 -8.69 -14.76 10.50
C ALA A 197 -7.70 -13.67 10.93
N TRP A 198 -8.05 -12.87 11.94
CA TRP A 198 -7.16 -11.84 12.47
C TRP A 198 -5.83 -12.42 12.98
N LYS A 199 -5.85 -13.58 13.66
CA LYS A 199 -4.60 -14.25 14.11
C LYS A 199 -3.65 -14.54 12.93
N ILE A 200 -4.19 -14.95 11.78
CA ILE A 200 -3.41 -15.19 10.57
C ILE A 200 -2.91 -13.86 10.00
N VAL A 201 -3.79 -12.86 9.87
CA VAL A 201 -3.44 -11.53 9.36
C VAL A 201 -2.29 -10.90 10.16
N LYS A 202 -2.32 -11.05 11.48
CA LYS A 202 -1.27 -10.54 12.37
C LYS A 202 0.13 -11.09 12.03
N THR A 203 0.24 -12.30 11.49
CA THR A 203 1.52 -12.89 11.07
C THR A 203 2.13 -12.23 9.83
N TRP A 204 1.34 -11.48 9.06
CA TRP A 204 1.79 -10.77 7.87
C TRP A 204 2.26 -9.34 8.17
N LEU A 205 1.88 -8.82 9.34
CA LEU A 205 2.19 -7.47 9.81
C LEU A 205 3.52 -7.46 10.57
N GLY A 206 4.40 -6.52 10.21
CA GLY A 206 5.60 -6.23 10.98
C GLY A 206 5.30 -5.45 12.28
N PRO A 207 6.27 -5.32 13.19
CA PRO A 207 6.09 -4.62 14.46
C PRO A 207 5.57 -3.17 14.31
N ASP A 208 6.08 -2.43 13.32
CA ASP A 208 5.63 -1.06 13.03
C ASP A 208 4.13 -1.01 12.70
N ALA A 209 3.67 -1.85 11.76
CA ALA A 209 2.27 -1.92 11.36
C ALA A 209 1.35 -2.36 12.52
N ILE A 210 1.81 -3.27 13.38
CA ILE A 210 1.07 -3.69 14.58
C ILE A 210 0.93 -2.52 15.56
N SER A 211 1.96 -1.67 15.73
CA SER A 211 1.89 -0.52 16.63
C SER A 211 0.88 0.55 16.20
N LYS A 212 0.62 0.65 14.88
CA LYS A 212 -0.34 1.57 14.24
C LYS A 212 -1.78 1.07 14.26
N LEU A 213 -2.00 -0.18 14.65
CA LEU A 213 -3.32 -0.81 14.69
C LEU A 213 -4.11 -0.39 15.93
N LYS A 214 -5.39 -0.08 15.75
CA LYS A 214 -6.34 0.24 16.83
C LYS A 214 -7.64 -0.54 16.63
N PHE A 215 -8.03 -1.30 17.64
CA PHE A 215 -9.37 -1.88 17.72
C PHE A 215 -10.28 -0.92 18.46
N VAL A 216 -11.43 -0.64 17.87
CA VAL A 216 -12.42 0.29 18.42
C VAL A 216 -13.82 -0.28 18.23
N THR A 217 -14.69 0.10 19.14
CA THR A 217 -16.09 -0.30 19.20
C THR A 217 -16.97 0.95 19.26
N LYS A 218 -18.28 0.77 19.13
CA LYS A 218 -19.26 1.83 19.24
C LYS A 218 -19.18 2.58 20.57
N SER A 219 -18.80 1.91 21.66
CA SER A 219 -18.62 2.54 22.97
C SER A 219 -17.43 3.51 23.04
N ASP A 220 -16.50 3.43 22.10
CA ASP A 220 -15.35 4.34 22.02
C ASP A 220 -15.68 5.65 21.27
N ILE A 221 -16.84 5.72 20.60
CA ILE A 221 -17.28 6.91 19.86
C ILE A 221 -17.86 7.93 20.83
N GLN A 222 -17.18 9.07 20.95
CA GLN A 222 -17.69 10.26 21.64
C GLN A 222 -18.71 10.96 20.73
N THR A 223 -19.99 10.98 21.15
CA THR A 223 -21.09 11.70 20.49
C THR A 223 -21.21 13.13 21.00
#